data_AF-A0A2J8KU08-F1
#
_entry.id   AF-A0A2J8KU08-F1
#
_cell.length_a   1.000
_cell.length_b   1.000
_cell.length_c   1.000
_cell.angle_alpha   90.00
_cell.angle_beta   90.00
_cell.angle_gamma   90.00
#
_symmetry.space_group_name_H-M   'P 1'
#
loop_
_entity.id
_entity.type
_entity.pdbx_description
1 polymer ?
#
loop_
_entity_poly.entity_id
_entity_poly.type
_entity_poly.pdbx_seq_one_letter_code
_entity_poly.pdbx_strand_id
1 'polypeptide(L)'
;ADGHRMLAIYDGFDGFAKGQIKEIGWTDVGGWTGQGGSILGTKRVLPGKYLEEIATQMRTHSINALLIIGGFEAYKSACDMAEARGRHQELCIPLCVVPATISNNVPGTEISLGSDTGLNAVVETCDRIKQSASGTKRRVFIIETMGGYCGYLANMGGLAAGADA
;
A
#
# COMPACT_ATOMS: atom_id res chain seq x y z
N ALA A 1 13.71 22.85 -3.21
CA ALA A 1 13.81 21.52 -3.83
C ALA A 1 15.13 20.94 -3.39
N ASP A 2 15.11 19.81 -2.69
CA ASP A 2 16.23 19.35 -1.85
C ASP A 2 17.41 18.77 -2.65
N GLY A 3 17.37 18.85 -3.99
CA GLY A 3 18.48 18.49 -4.88
C GLY A 3 18.74 16.98 -4.99
N HIS A 4 17.85 16.15 -4.45
CA HIS A 4 17.99 14.70 -4.51
C HIS A 4 17.73 14.12 -5.90
N ARG A 5 18.44 13.05 -6.23
CA ARG A 5 18.19 12.21 -7.40
C ARG A 5 17.18 11.12 -7.04
N MET A 6 16.02 11.12 -7.69
CA MET A 6 14.93 10.20 -7.37
C MET A 6 15.04 8.94 -8.21
N LEU A 7 14.97 7.77 -7.56
CA LEU A 7 14.97 6.46 -8.21
C LEU A 7 13.62 5.78 -7.94
N ALA A 8 12.94 5.37 -9.00
CA ALA A 8 11.75 4.55 -8.97
C ALA A 8 12.13 3.08 -9.07
N ILE A 9 11.61 2.28 -8.14
CA ILE A 9 11.74 0.82 -8.13
C ILE A 9 10.41 0.25 -8.61
N TYR A 10 10.46 -0.57 -9.65
CA TYR A 10 9.26 -1.16 -10.25
C TYR A 10 8.93 -2.51 -9.60
N ASP A 11 7.65 -2.89 -9.60
CA ASP A 11 7.18 -4.22 -9.16
C ASP A 11 7.56 -4.61 -7.71
N GLY A 12 7.74 -3.62 -6.83
CA GLY A 12 8.09 -3.84 -5.41
C GLY A 12 9.43 -4.57 -5.23
N PHE A 13 9.54 -5.41 -4.21
CA PHE A 13 10.80 -6.12 -3.90
C PHE A 13 11.19 -7.17 -4.94
N ASP A 14 10.24 -7.68 -5.71
CA ASP A 14 10.54 -8.59 -6.84
C ASP A 14 11.31 -7.88 -7.94
N GLY A 15 10.87 -6.68 -8.33
CA GLY A 15 11.62 -5.88 -9.30
C GLY A 15 12.89 -5.27 -8.68
N PHE A 16 12.87 -4.94 -7.38
CA PHE A 16 14.07 -4.50 -6.66
C PHE A 16 15.17 -5.57 -6.75
N ALA A 17 14.89 -6.82 -6.38
CA ALA A 17 15.88 -7.91 -6.46
C ALA A 17 16.43 -8.10 -7.89
N LYS A 18 15.60 -7.85 -8.91
CA LYS A 18 15.97 -7.94 -10.34
C LYS A 18 16.66 -6.68 -10.88
N GLY A 19 16.83 -5.63 -10.08
CA GLY A 19 17.44 -4.38 -10.52
C GLY A 19 16.56 -3.52 -11.42
N GLN A 20 15.23 -3.66 -11.35
CA GLN A 20 14.27 -2.84 -12.09
C GLN A 20 14.14 -1.46 -11.45
N ILE A 21 15.21 -0.67 -11.57
CA ILE A 21 15.37 0.64 -10.96
C ILE A 21 15.65 1.64 -12.07
N LYS A 22 14.90 2.74 -12.09
CA LYS A 22 15.07 3.81 -13.06
C LYS A 22 15.00 5.16 -12.37
N GLU A 23 15.83 6.09 -12.84
CA GLU A 23 15.67 7.49 -12.44
C GLU A 23 14.33 8.04 -12.89
N ILE A 24 13.69 8.80 -12.00
CA ILE A 24 12.39 9.43 -12.26
C ILE A 24 12.49 10.94 -12.02
N GLY A 25 12.05 11.71 -13.00
CA GLY A 25 12.10 13.17 -12.99
C GLY A 25 10.74 13.82 -12.76
N TRP A 26 10.75 15.15 -12.74
CA TRP A 26 9.55 15.98 -12.53
C TRP A 26 8.45 15.72 -13.57
N THR A 27 8.83 15.58 -14.84
CA THR A 27 7.88 15.39 -15.95
C THR A 27 7.25 13.99 -15.96
N ASP A 28 7.93 12.99 -15.39
CA ASP A 28 7.47 11.60 -15.42
C ASP A 28 6.25 11.37 -14.51
N VAL A 29 6.13 12.14 -13.43
CA VAL A 29 5.07 12.04 -12.42
C VAL A 29 3.89 13.00 -12.66
N GLY A 30 3.93 13.74 -13.77
CA GLY A 30 2.89 14.69 -14.13
C GLY A 30 1.52 14.00 -14.28
N GLY A 31 0.51 14.50 -13.58
CA GLY A 31 -0.87 14.00 -13.67
C GLY A 31 -1.17 12.74 -12.83
N TRP A 32 -0.23 12.27 -12.01
CA TRP A 32 -0.44 11.05 -11.21
C TRP A 32 -1.41 11.24 -10.04
N THR A 33 -1.68 12.47 -9.60
CA THR A 33 -2.49 12.77 -8.40
C THR A 33 -3.91 12.16 -8.44
N GLY A 34 -4.51 12.04 -9.63
CA GLY A 34 -5.86 11.47 -9.80
C GLY A 34 -5.88 10.02 -10.30
N GLN A 35 -4.71 9.39 -10.45
CA GLN A 35 -4.61 8.03 -11.00
C GLN A 35 -4.73 6.99 -9.89
N GLY A 36 -5.68 6.06 -10.04
CA GLY A 36 -5.79 4.89 -9.16
C GLY A 36 -4.76 3.81 -9.48
N GLY A 37 -4.57 2.87 -8.56
CA GLY A 37 -3.64 1.76 -8.71
C GLY A 37 -2.17 2.16 -8.45
N SER A 38 -1.23 1.42 -9.05
CA SER A 38 0.21 1.70 -8.94
C SER A 38 0.83 1.70 -10.33
N ILE A 39 1.29 2.87 -10.80
CA ILE A 39 1.97 3.04 -12.10
C ILE A 39 3.34 2.35 -12.09
N LEU A 40 4.02 2.33 -10.94
CA LEU A 40 5.30 1.64 -10.75
C LEU A 40 5.14 0.11 -10.63
N GLY A 41 3.91 -0.38 -10.49
CA GLY A 41 3.64 -1.77 -10.14
C GLY A 41 3.81 -2.03 -8.64
N THR A 42 3.12 -3.06 -8.13
CA THR A 42 3.23 -3.47 -6.72
C THR A 42 3.05 -4.97 -6.61
N LYS A 43 3.78 -5.60 -5.69
CA LYS A 43 3.72 -7.03 -5.40
C LYS A 43 3.83 -7.26 -3.89
N ARG A 44 3.24 -8.35 -3.40
CA ARG A 44 3.24 -8.75 -1.98
C ARG A 44 4.48 -9.56 -1.56
N VAL A 45 5.48 -9.67 -2.44
CA VAL A 45 6.69 -10.43 -2.17
C VAL A 45 7.54 -9.68 -1.13
N LEU A 46 7.95 -10.39 -0.07
CA LEU A 46 8.80 -9.85 0.99
C LEU A 46 10.29 -9.95 0.61
N PRO A 47 11.15 -9.04 1.12
CA PRO A 47 12.56 -8.99 0.77
C PRO A 47 13.39 -10.11 1.38
N GLY A 48 12.90 -10.83 2.41
CA GLY A 48 13.72 -11.71 3.25
C GLY A 48 14.56 -12.77 2.51
N LYS A 49 14.08 -13.30 1.38
CA LYS A 49 14.82 -14.27 0.55
C LYS A 49 15.81 -13.62 -0.42
N TYR A 50 15.66 -12.33 -0.67
CA TYR A 50 16.35 -11.57 -1.71
C TYR A 50 17.21 -10.43 -1.15
N LEU A 51 17.55 -10.50 0.15
CA LEU A 51 18.26 -9.41 0.84
C LEU A 51 19.64 -9.14 0.23
N GLU A 52 20.34 -10.17 -0.23
CA GLU A 52 21.66 -10.04 -0.85
C GLU A 52 21.57 -9.34 -2.21
N GLU A 53 20.59 -9.73 -3.02
CA GLU A 53 20.31 -9.12 -4.32
C GLU A 53 19.88 -7.67 -4.15
N ILE A 54 18.98 -7.38 -3.21
CA ILE A 54 18.54 -6.01 -2.88
C ILE A 54 19.72 -5.16 -2.40
N ALA A 55 20.56 -5.66 -1.48
CA ALA A 55 21.74 -4.96 -1.02
C ALA A 55 22.70 -4.66 -2.17
N THR A 56 22.91 -5.62 -3.08
CA THR A 56 23.71 -5.43 -4.29
C THR A 56 23.14 -4.31 -5.16
N GLN A 57 21.82 -4.25 -5.37
CA GLN A 57 21.19 -3.19 -6.15
C GLN A 57 21.29 -1.82 -5.48
N MET A 58 21.16 -1.76 -4.16
CA MET A 58 21.35 -0.53 -3.38
C MET A 58 22.77 0.00 -3.52
N ARG A 59 23.78 -0.88 -3.50
CA ARG A 59 25.17 -0.51 -3.73
C ARG A 59 25.40 -0.02 -5.15
N THR A 60 24.94 -0.77 -6.15
CA THR A 60 25.08 -0.44 -7.58
C THR A 60 24.48 0.92 -7.94
N HIS A 61 23.31 1.24 -7.36
CA HIS A 61 22.61 2.50 -7.62
C HIS A 61 22.91 3.60 -6.59
N SER A 62 23.77 3.32 -5.60
CA SER A 62 24.13 4.25 -4.51
C SER A 62 22.90 4.82 -3.78
N ILE A 63 21.97 3.96 -3.37
CA ILE A 63 20.73 4.36 -2.70
C ILE A 63 21.03 4.82 -1.26
N ASN A 64 20.71 6.07 -0.94
CA ASN A 64 21.00 6.67 0.37
C ASN A 64 19.82 6.70 1.35
N ALA A 65 18.60 6.55 0.87
CA ALA A 65 17.37 6.51 1.66
C ALA A 65 16.30 5.71 0.92
N LEU A 66 15.36 5.10 1.65
CA LEU A 66 14.26 4.33 1.06
C LEU A 66 12.90 4.75 1.63
N LEU A 67 11.99 5.14 0.74
CA LEU A 67 10.58 5.39 1.06
C LEU A 67 9.75 4.26 0.46
N ILE A 68 8.99 3.55 1.30
CA ILE A 68 8.12 2.45 0.88
C ILE A 68 6.68 2.89 1.04
N ILE A 69 5.88 2.85 -0.03
CA ILE A 69 4.45 3.15 0.02
C ILE A 69 3.69 1.83 -0.12
N GLY A 70 2.99 1.39 0.92
CA GLY A 70 2.30 0.11 0.89
C GLY A 70 1.64 -0.31 2.20
N GLY A 71 1.09 -1.52 2.20
CA GLY A 71 0.31 -2.08 3.31
C GLY A 71 1.15 -2.82 4.36
N PHE A 72 0.57 -3.87 4.93
CA PHE A 72 1.22 -4.68 5.97
C PHE A 72 2.55 -5.29 5.50
N GLU A 73 2.63 -5.72 4.25
CA GLU A 73 3.86 -6.26 3.66
C GLU A 73 4.98 -5.22 3.60
N ALA A 74 4.67 -3.94 3.39
CA ALA A 74 5.66 -2.86 3.44
C ALA A 74 6.22 -2.67 4.85
N TYR A 75 5.33 -2.68 5.86
CA TYR A 75 5.73 -2.66 7.27
C TYR A 75 6.61 -3.86 7.62
N LYS A 76 6.19 -5.08 7.26
CA LYS A 76 6.97 -6.29 7.52
C LYS A 76 8.33 -6.26 6.82
N SER A 77 8.37 -5.80 5.59
CA SER A 77 9.61 -5.64 4.82
C SER A 77 10.57 -4.64 5.47
N ALA A 78 10.06 -3.52 6.01
CA ALA A 78 10.85 -2.57 6.76
C ALA A 78 11.47 -3.19 8.02
N CYS A 79 10.70 -4.01 8.76
CA CYS A 79 11.23 -4.76 9.91
C CYS A 79 12.31 -5.75 9.47
N ASP A 80 12.07 -6.54 8.43
CA ASP A 80 13.01 -7.54 7.94
C ASP A 80 14.33 -6.87 7.47
N MET A 81 14.24 -5.72 6.79
CA MET A 81 15.41 -4.93 6.39
C MET A 81 16.15 -4.34 7.60
N ALA A 82 15.42 -3.85 8.61
CA ALA A 82 16.01 -3.31 9.83
C ALA A 82 16.78 -4.39 10.62
N GLU A 83 16.21 -5.60 10.75
CA GLU A 83 16.86 -6.75 11.37
C GLU A 83 18.11 -7.19 10.58
N ALA A 84 18.08 -7.05 9.25
CA ALA A 84 19.18 -7.43 8.37
C ALA A 84 20.35 -6.43 8.34
N ARG A 85 20.23 -5.25 8.96
CA ARG A 85 21.29 -4.22 9.00
C ARG A 85 22.62 -4.71 9.58
N GLY A 86 22.59 -5.67 10.51
CA GLY A 86 23.81 -6.26 11.07
C GLY A 86 24.61 -7.10 10.07
N ARG A 87 23.99 -7.53 8.96
CA ARG A 87 24.61 -8.36 7.91
C ARG A 87 24.92 -7.60 6.62
N HIS A 88 24.15 -6.56 6.33
CA HIS A 88 24.28 -5.77 5.10
C HIS A 88 24.36 -4.28 5.43
N GLN A 89 25.54 -3.68 5.21
CA GLN A 89 25.78 -2.26 5.50
C GLN A 89 24.93 -1.35 4.60
N GLU A 90 24.54 -1.82 3.41
CA GLU A 90 23.70 -1.10 2.45
C GLU A 90 22.30 -0.82 3.01
N LEU A 91 21.83 -1.65 3.95
CA LEU A 91 20.53 -1.47 4.60
C LEU A 91 20.57 -0.45 5.74
N CYS A 92 21.76 0.02 6.13
CA CYS A 92 21.98 1.01 7.19
C CYS A 92 21.70 2.44 6.71
N ILE A 93 20.60 2.61 5.98
CA ILE A 93 20.10 3.89 5.49
C ILE A 93 18.77 4.26 6.16
N PRO A 94 18.38 5.55 6.17
CA PRO A 94 17.04 5.96 6.55
C PRO A 94 15.98 5.22 5.73
N LEU A 95 15.02 4.61 6.43
CA LEU A 95 13.93 3.86 5.83
C LEU A 95 12.61 4.32 6.46
N CYS A 96 11.63 4.66 5.63
CA CYS A 96 10.31 5.11 6.06
C CYS A 96 9.22 4.38 5.28
N VAL A 97 8.13 4.05 5.97
CA VAL A 97 6.95 3.42 5.37
C VAL A 97 5.78 4.41 5.44
N VAL A 98 5.14 4.66 4.29
CA VAL A 98 3.87 5.37 4.21
C VAL A 98 2.76 4.32 4.06
N PRO A 99 1.88 4.17 5.06
CA PRO A 99 0.79 3.21 5.02
C PRO A 99 -0.18 3.47 3.86
N ALA A 100 -0.31 2.51 2.96
CA ALA A 100 -1.21 2.54 1.81
C ALA A 100 -1.87 1.17 1.59
N THR A 101 -3.13 1.08 1.98
CA THR A 101 -3.97 -0.13 1.88
C THR A 101 -5.42 0.25 2.12
N ILE A 102 -6.37 -0.43 1.47
CA ILE A 102 -7.80 -0.26 1.76
C ILE A 102 -8.17 -0.84 3.14
N SER A 103 -7.42 -1.83 3.62
CA SER A 103 -7.76 -2.58 4.83
C SER A 103 -7.52 -1.81 6.13
N ASN A 104 -6.78 -0.70 6.09
CA ASN A 104 -6.37 0.06 7.27
C ASN A 104 -5.76 -0.79 8.41
N ASN A 105 -4.93 -1.75 8.04
CA ASN A 105 -4.40 -2.78 8.94
C ASN A 105 -2.89 -2.63 9.21
N VAL A 106 -2.31 -1.45 8.95
CA VAL A 106 -0.88 -1.21 9.17
C VAL A 106 -0.67 -0.75 10.62
N PRO A 107 0.14 -1.47 11.42
CA PRO A 107 0.40 -1.07 12.79
C PRO A 107 1.05 0.32 12.89
N GLY A 108 0.66 1.08 13.91
CA GLY A 108 1.26 2.40 14.21
C GLY A 108 0.60 3.59 13.52
N THR A 109 -0.45 3.39 12.72
CA THR A 109 -1.29 4.46 12.17
C THR A 109 -2.77 4.16 12.37
N GLU A 110 -3.58 5.20 12.49
CA GLU A 110 -5.04 5.09 12.52
C GLU A 110 -5.66 5.13 11.11
N ILE A 111 -4.90 5.59 10.11
CA ILE A 111 -5.36 5.73 8.73
C ILE A 111 -4.28 5.30 7.73
N SER A 112 -4.71 4.65 6.66
CA SER A 112 -3.88 4.31 5.50
C SER A 112 -4.43 4.94 4.23
N LEU A 113 -3.54 5.30 3.32
CA LEU A 113 -3.93 5.79 2.00
C LEU A 113 -4.77 4.73 1.27
N GLY A 114 -5.88 5.16 0.67
CA GLY A 114 -6.86 4.30 -0.01
C GLY A 114 -7.98 3.76 0.89
N SER A 115 -7.87 3.82 2.21
CA SER A 115 -8.94 3.36 3.13
C SER A 115 -10.25 4.15 2.96
N ASP A 116 -10.18 5.48 2.85
CA ASP A 116 -11.33 6.34 2.58
C ASP A 116 -11.96 6.08 1.20
N THR A 117 -11.14 5.91 0.16
CA THR A 117 -11.62 5.56 -1.18
C THR A 117 -12.35 4.21 -1.17
N GLY A 118 -11.80 3.22 -0.46
CA GLY A 118 -12.44 1.92 -0.27
C GLY A 118 -13.76 2.02 0.50
N LEU A 119 -13.80 2.86 1.54
CA LEU A 119 -15.01 3.10 2.33
C LEU A 119 -16.11 3.74 1.48
N ASN A 120 -15.80 4.77 0.70
CA ASN A 120 -16.78 5.41 -0.17
C ASN A 120 -17.34 4.44 -1.23
N ALA A 121 -16.51 3.54 -1.77
CA ALA A 121 -16.98 2.50 -2.67
C ALA A 121 -17.97 1.52 -1.98
N VAL A 122 -17.73 1.17 -0.72
CA VAL A 122 -18.66 0.36 0.09
C VAL A 122 -19.98 1.12 0.31
N VAL A 123 -19.92 2.37 0.75
CA VAL A 123 -21.11 3.21 1.02
C VAL A 123 -21.96 3.36 -0.24
N GLU A 124 -21.36 3.74 -1.36
CA GLU A 124 -22.06 3.92 -2.63
C GLU A 124 -22.72 2.60 -3.09
N THR A 125 -22.04 1.47 -2.92
CA THR A 125 -22.58 0.15 -3.27
C THR A 125 -23.77 -0.21 -2.37
N CYS A 126 -23.65 0.00 -1.06
CA CYS A 126 -24.73 -0.23 -0.11
C CYS A 126 -25.95 0.65 -0.41
N ASP A 127 -25.75 1.92 -0.77
CA ASP A 127 -26.85 2.82 -1.15
C ASP A 127 -27.61 2.32 -2.38
N ARG A 128 -26.89 1.87 -3.42
CA ARG A 128 -27.50 1.27 -4.61
C ARG A 128 -28.27 0.00 -4.28
N ILE A 129 -27.74 -0.85 -3.40
CA ILE A 129 -28.42 -2.09 -2.95
C ILE A 129 -29.68 -1.77 -2.13
N LYS A 130 -29.61 -0.81 -1.20
CA LYS A 130 -30.76 -0.36 -0.40
C LYS A 130 -31.90 0.19 -1.26
N GLN A 131 -31.57 0.92 -2.33
CA GLN A 131 -32.58 1.39 -3.30
C GLN A 131 -33.32 0.22 -3.96
N SER A 132 -32.61 -0.84 -4.35
CA SER A 132 -33.20 -2.07 -4.89
C SER A 132 -34.06 -2.82 -3.84
N ALA A 133 -33.57 -2.92 -2.61
CA ALA A 133 -34.31 -3.52 -1.49
C ALA A 133 -35.64 -2.79 -1.21
N SER A 134 -35.61 -1.46 -1.27
CA SER A 134 -36.79 -0.62 -1.00
C SER A 134 -37.93 -0.84 -2.02
N GLY A 135 -37.58 -1.17 -3.27
CA GLY A 135 -38.56 -1.54 -4.30
C GLY A 135 -39.20 -2.91 -4.10
N THR A 136 -38.55 -3.79 -3.33
CA THR A 136 -39.00 -5.18 -3.08
C THR A 136 -39.12 -5.41 -1.57
N LYS A 137 -40.28 -5.07 -1.01
CA LYS A 137 -40.56 -5.11 0.44
C LYS A 137 -40.09 -6.43 1.10
N ARG A 138 -39.62 -6.33 2.34
CA ARG A 138 -39.17 -7.46 3.20
C ARG A 138 -37.99 -8.24 2.62
N ARG A 139 -36.93 -7.53 2.21
CA ARG A 139 -35.68 -8.12 1.73
C ARG A 139 -34.52 -7.70 2.62
N VAL A 140 -33.62 -8.65 2.90
CA VAL A 140 -32.36 -8.43 3.61
C VAL A 140 -31.21 -8.77 2.67
N PHE A 141 -30.13 -8.00 2.73
CA PHE A 141 -28.90 -8.26 2.00
C PHE A 141 -27.77 -8.53 2.99
N ILE A 142 -26.98 -9.56 2.70
CA ILE A 142 -25.74 -9.85 3.41
C ILE A 142 -24.62 -9.40 2.47
N ILE A 143 -23.80 -8.46 2.92
CA ILE A 143 -22.75 -7.82 2.11
C ILE A 143 -21.41 -8.15 2.73
N GLU A 144 -20.57 -8.87 1.99
CA GLU A 144 -19.19 -9.15 2.40
C GLU A 144 -18.27 -7.98 1.98
N THR A 145 -17.46 -7.48 2.91
CA THR A 145 -16.48 -6.42 2.63
C THR A 145 -15.05 -6.97 2.67
N MET A 146 -14.13 -6.30 1.97
CA MET A 146 -12.70 -6.56 2.12
C MET A 146 -12.18 -6.10 3.50
N GLY A 147 -10.90 -6.35 3.78
CA GLY A 147 -10.24 -5.96 5.04
C GLY A 147 -9.37 -7.06 5.64
N GLY A 148 -9.50 -8.30 5.16
CA GLY A 148 -8.85 -9.46 5.76
C GLY A 148 -9.35 -9.66 7.18
N TYR A 149 -8.44 -9.66 8.16
CA TYR A 149 -8.80 -9.71 9.59
C TYR A 149 -9.05 -8.34 10.22
N CYS A 150 -8.92 -7.25 9.46
CA CYS A 150 -9.21 -5.91 9.94
C CYS A 150 -10.64 -5.52 9.55
N GLY A 151 -11.51 -5.34 10.55
CA GLY A 151 -12.90 -4.97 10.36
C GLY A 151 -13.14 -3.49 10.08
N TYR A 152 -12.11 -2.69 9.77
CA TYR A 152 -12.25 -1.24 9.57
C TYR A 152 -13.29 -0.89 8.50
N LEU A 153 -13.18 -1.48 7.31
CA LEU A 153 -14.13 -1.24 6.22
C LEU A 153 -15.54 -1.75 6.54
N ALA A 154 -15.64 -2.92 7.19
CA ALA A 154 -16.92 -3.49 7.60
C ALA A 154 -17.64 -2.57 8.60
N ASN A 155 -16.93 -2.17 9.66
CA ASN A 155 -17.49 -1.37 10.74
C ASN A 155 -17.81 0.07 10.30
N MET A 156 -16.86 0.76 9.68
CA MET A 156 -17.07 2.12 9.21
C MET A 156 -18.06 2.18 8.05
N GLY A 157 -18.03 1.18 7.16
CA GLY A 157 -18.96 1.05 6.05
C GLY A 157 -20.37 0.77 6.53
N GLY A 158 -20.54 -0.15 7.49
CA GLY A 158 -21.82 -0.43 8.13
C GLY A 158 -22.40 0.80 8.83
N LEU A 159 -21.57 1.51 9.60
CA LEU A 159 -21.97 2.75 10.26
C LEU A 159 -22.43 3.82 9.26
N ALA A 160 -21.63 4.07 8.22
CA ALA A 160 -21.93 5.10 7.21
C ALA A 160 -23.13 4.72 6.33
N ALA A 161 -23.31 3.44 6.01
CA ALA A 161 -24.42 2.94 5.21
C ALA A 161 -25.71 2.71 6.02
N GLY A 162 -25.67 2.81 7.36
CA GLY A 162 -26.82 2.50 8.21
C GLY A 162 -27.20 1.01 8.17
N ALA A 163 -26.21 0.13 8.22
CA ALA A 163 -26.42 -1.32 8.28
C ALA A 163 -26.97 -1.74 9.65
N ASP A 164 -27.77 -2.81 9.66
CA ASP A 164 -28.35 -3.36 10.89
C ASP A 164 -27.33 -4.16 11.74
N ALA A 165 -26.31 -4.74 11.10
CA ALA A 165 -25.24 -5.53 11.72
C ALA A 165 -23.97 -5.54 10.86
#